data_AF-A0A3E1NHW9-F1
#
_entry.id   AF-A0A3E1NHW9-F1
#
_cell.length_a   1.000
_cell.length_b   1.000
_cell.length_c   1.000
_cell.angle_alpha   90.00
_cell.angle_beta   90.00
_cell.angle_gamma   90.00
#
_symmetry.space_group_name_H-M   'P 1'
#
loop_
_entity.id
_entity.type
_entity.pdbx_description
1 polymer ?
#
loop_
_entity_poly.entity_id
_entity_poly.type
_entity_poly.pdbx_seq_one_letter_code
_entity_poly.pdbx_strand_id
1 'polypeptide(L)'
;MKYEYVQSDLSRSLLGGLFAGIIAAFSNLIFVFIYRAITKFYNFNVIDATVISFGSILLCIACGIVFYWLAHNMKSGITLYRILVLIVTIVIIYFGIALRRSVEADIPAEFRVLVIGTQTIIGGLAMFLIPYLFRHDKLIS
;
A
#
# COMPACT_ATOMS: atom_id res chain seq x y z
N MET A 1 35.18 -18.32 -6.36
CA MET A 1 34.04 -18.19 -7.30
C MET A 1 33.13 -17.09 -6.78
N LYS A 2 33.04 -15.94 -7.46
CA LYS A 2 31.98 -14.96 -7.18
C LYS A 2 30.71 -15.51 -7.81
N TYR A 3 29.83 -16.08 -7.01
CA TYR A 3 28.50 -16.45 -7.47
C TYR A 3 27.71 -15.15 -7.65
N GLU A 4 27.59 -14.68 -8.89
CA GLU A 4 26.59 -13.67 -9.25
C GLU A 4 25.24 -14.37 -9.25
N TYR A 5 24.55 -14.33 -8.11
CA TYR A 5 23.18 -14.79 -8.01
C TYR A 5 22.28 -13.79 -8.75
N VAL A 6 21.92 -14.11 -9.99
CA VAL A 6 20.91 -13.33 -10.73
C VAL A 6 19.56 -13.60 -10.09
N GLN A 7 19.03 -12.60 -9.39
CA GLN A 7 17.74 -12.70 -8.72
C GLN A 7 16.61 -12.81 -9.74
N SER A 8 15.67 -13.74 -9.53
CA SER A 8 14.52 -13.89 -10.43
C SER A 8 13.60 -12.66 -10.39
N ASP A 9 13.00 -12.31 -11.53
CA ASP A 9 12.11 -11.14 -11.64
C ASP A 9 10.90 -11.20 -10.69
N LEU A 10 10.44 -12.42 -10.37
CA LEU A 10 9.40 -12.64 -9.36
C LEU A 10 9.90 -12.27 -7.96
N SER A 11 11.10 -12.73 -7.58
CA SER A 11 11.71 -12.40 -6.29
C SER A 11 11.95 -10.90 -6.17
N ARG A 12 12.43 -10.25 -7.23
CA ARG A 12 12.64 -8.80 -7.29
C ARG A 12 11.35 -8.01 -7.10
N SER A 13 10.27 -8.42 -7.77
CA SER A 13 8.96 -7.77 -7.64
C SER A 13 8.35 -7.98 -6.25
N LEU A 14 8.51 -9.17 -5.67
CA LEU A 14 8.04 -9.50 -4.32
C LEU A 14 8.79 -8.69 -3.26
N LEU A 15 10.13 -8.63 -3.35
CA LEU A 15 10.94 -7.81 -2.45
C LEU A 15 10.67 -6.32 -2.62
N GLY A 16 10.44 -5.85 -3.85
CA GLY A 16 10.00 -4.48 -4.11
C GLY A 16 8.67 -4.15 -3.42
N GLY A 17 7.71 -5.07 -3.48
CA GLY A 17 6.45 -4.99 -2.75
C GLY A 17 6.64 -4.99 -1.24
N LEU A 18 7.47 -5.90 -0.71
CA LEU A 18 7.79 -5.97 0.72
C LEU A 18 8.43 -4.67 1.23
N PHE A 19 9.44 -4.16 0.52
CA PHE A 19 10.13 -2.93 0.89
C PHE A 19 9.19 -1.72 0.87
N ALA A 20 8.36 -1.60 -0.18
CA ALA A 20 7.33 -0.58 -0.24
C ALA A 20 6.31 -0.72 0.91
N GLY A 21 5.95 -1.95 1.28
CA GLY A 21 5.11 -2.27 2.41
C GLY A 21 5.69 -1.83 3.76
N ILE A 22 6.99 -2.07 3.98
CA ILE A 22 7.69 -1.63 5.20
C ILE A 22 7.68 -0.10 5.30
N ILE A 23 8.02 0.60 4.22
CA ILE A 23 8.00 2.08 4.19
C ILE A 23 6.57 2.61 4.40
N ALA A 24 5.58 1.96 3.80
CA ALA A 24 4.18 2.31 4.00
C ALA A 24 3.74 2.09 5.45
N ALA A 25 4.15 1.00 6.08
CA ALA A 25 3.86 0.73 7.49
C ALA A 25 4.45 1.82 8.39
N PHE A 26 5.73 2.18 8.23
CA PHE A 26 6.36 3.26 8.99
C PHE A 26 5.66 4.61 8.77
N SER A 27 5.35 4.93 7.51
CA SER A 27 4.67 6.19 7.15
C SER A 27 3.25 6.23 7.74
N ASN A 28 2.54 5.12 7.72
CA ASN A 28 1.22 4.98 8.34
C ASN A 28 1.28 5.09 9.85
N LEU A 29 2.29 4.51 10.52
CA LEU A 29 2.46 4.65 11.96
C LEU A 29 2.66 6.11 12.36
N ILE A 30 3.52 6.84 11.63
CA ILE A 30 3.74 8.28 11.85
C ILE A 30 2.43 9.05 11.65
N PHE A 31 1.71 8.78 10.56
CA PHE A 31 0.43 9.41 10.26
C PHE A 31 -0.61 9.15 11.35
N VAL A 32 -0.79 7.90 11.76
CA VAL A 32 -1.74 7.49 12.80
C VAL A 32 -1.39 8.13 14.13
N PHE A 33 -0.10 8.16 14.51
CA PHE A 33 0.35 8.77 15.75
C PHE A 33 0.04 10.27 15.80
N ILE A 34 0.39 11.02 14.74
CA ILE A 34 0.10 12.45 14.65
C ILE A 34 -1.40 12.70 14.63
N TYR A 35 -2.14 11.94 13.83
CA TYR A 35 -3.59 12.11 13.70
C TYR A 35 -4.33 11.86 15.02
N ARG A 36 -3.96 10.80 15.75
CA ARG A 36 -4.52 10.49 17.07
C ARG A 36 -4.14 11.53 18.11
N ALA A 37 -2.92 12.09 18.07
CA ALA A 37 -2.51 13.15 18.97
C ALA A 37 -3.36 14.43 18.81
N ILE A 38 -3.76 14.76 17.58
CA ILE A 38 -4.60 15.93 17.28
C ILE A 38 -6.07 15.66 17.63
N THR A 39 -6.62 14.52 17.21
CA THR A 39 -8.05 14.24 17.30
C THR A 39 -8.48 13.62 18.62
N LYS A 40 -7.53 13.23 19.48
CA LYS A 40 -7.75 12.45 20.71
C LYS A 40 -8.57 11.17 20.49
N PHE A 41 -8.53 10.63 19.27
CA PHE A 41 -9.28 9.45 18.86
C PHE A 41 -8.49 8.18 19.19
N TYR A 42 -8.60 7.71 20.44
CA TYR A 42 -7.83 6.56 20.94
C TYR A 42 -8.60 5.23 20.90
N ASN A 43 -9.93 5.26 20.94
CA ASN A 43 -10.77 4.08 21.25
C ASN A 43 -11.64 3.64 20.07
N PHE A 44 -11.05 3.23 18.95
CA PHE A 44 -11.78 2.49 17.92
C PHE A 44 -11.14 1.12 17.71
N ASN A 45 -11.76 0.10 18.30
CA ASN A 45 -11.22 -1.25 18.43
C ASN A 45 -11.08 -2.01 17.09
N VAL A 46 -11.60 -1.46 15.99
CA VAL A 46 -11.62 -2.13 14.68
C VAL A 46 -10.32 -1.91 13.90
N ILE A 47 -9.64 -0.77 14.08
CA ILE A 47 -8.40 -0.45 13.37
C ILE A 47 -7.33 -0.02 14.37
N ASP A 48 -6.43 -0.96 14.65
CA ASP A 48 -5.24 -0.73 15.45
C ASP A 48 -4.00 -0.47 14.58
N ALA A 49 -2.97 0.14 15.16
CA ALA A 49 -1.69 0.40 14.51
C ALA A 49 -1.07 -0.89 13.93
N THR A 50 -1.27 -2.02 14.63
CA THR A 50 -0.86 -3.36 14.19
C THR A 50 -1.56 -3.76 12.89
N VAL A 51 -2.89 -3.57 12.82
CA VAL A 51 -3.69 -3.92 11.64
C VAL A 51 -3.28 -3.09 10.43
N ILE A 52 -3.07 -1.79 10.63
CA ILE A 52 -2.62 -0.89 9.55
C ILE A 52 -1.23 -1.29 9.05
N SER A 53 -0.31 -1.59 9.97
CA SER A 53 1.07 -1.95 9.63
C SER A 53 1.13 -3.28 8.87
N PHE A 54 0.58 -4.35 9.43
CA PHE A 54 0.57 -5.66 8.79
C PHE A 54 -0.26 -5.65 7.49
N GLY A 55 -1.40 -4.97 7.50
CA GLY A 55 -2.26 -4.82 6.32
C GLY A 55 -1.52 -4.11 5.18
N SER A 56 -0.78 -3.04 5.46
CA SER A 56 -0.01 -2.32 4.44
C SER A 56 1.11 -3.17 3.83
N ILE A 57 1.79 -3.99 4.65
CA ILE A 57 2.83 -4.91 4.16
C ILE A 57 2.23 -5.98 3.25
N LEU A 58 1.18 -6.68 3.71
CA LEU A 58 0.53 -7.73 2.94
C LEU A 58 -0.04 -7.20 1.63
N LEU A 59 -0.65 -6.00 1.66
CA LEU A 59 -1.22 -5.37 0.48
C LEU A 59 -0.12 -4.99 -0.53
N CYS A 60 0.99 -4.41 -0.07
CA CYS A 60 2.10 -4.08 -0.96
C CYS A 60 2.81 -5.32 -1.54
N ILE A 61 2.90 -6.43 -0.79
CA ILE A 61 3.37 -7.72 -1.33
C ILE A 61 2.44 -8.22 -2.44
N ALA A 62 1.12 -8.18 -2.22
CA ALA A 62 0.14 -8.54 -3.24
C ALA A 62 0.26 -7.64 -4.48
N CYS A 63 0.48 -6.34 -4.29
CA CYS A 63 0.78 -5.40 -5.37
C CYS A 63 2.05 -5.79 -6.14
N GLY A 64 3.12 -6.23 -5.46
CA GLY A 64 4.34 -6.73 -6.09
C GLY A 64 4.09 -7.95 -6.99
N ILE A 65 3.24 -8.88 -6.56
CA ILE A 65 2.84 -10.06 -7.35
C ILE A 65 2.04 -9.63 -8.59
N VAL A 66 1.07 -8.73 -8.43
CA VAL A 66 0.28 -8.19 -9.54
C VAL A 66 1.16 -7.42 -10.52
N PHE A 67 2.11 -6.63 -10.02
CA PHE A 67 3.10 -5.93 -10.82
C PHE A 67 3.91 -6.91 -11.67
N TYR A 68 4.45 -7.98 -11.07
CA TYR A 68 5.19 -9.01 -11.80
C TYR A 68 4.36 -9.58 -12.95
N TRP A 69 3.11 -9.98 -12.67
CA TRP A 69 2.25 -10.60 -13.68
C TRP A 69 1.94 -9.65 -14.84
N LEU A 70 1.67 -8.37 -14.54
CA LEU A 70 1.42 -7.36 -15.57
C LEU A 70 2.68 -7.02 -16.37
N ALA A 71 3.82 -6.85 -15.69
CA ALA A 71 5.09 -6.52 -16.33
C ALA A 71 5.60 -7.66 -17.23
N HIS A 72 5.33 -8.91 -16.87
CA HIS A 72 5.79 -10.07 -17.63
C HIS A 72 4.87 -10.41 -18.82
N ASN A 73 3.55 -10.26 -18.68
CA ASN A 73 2.60 -10.63 -19.73
C ASN A 73 2.28 -9.51 -20.73
N MET A 74 2.61 -8.24 -20.43
CA MET A 74 2.19 -7.09 -21.24
C MET A 74 3.33 -6.13 -21.55
N LYS A 75 3.45 -5.71 -22.82
CA LYS A 75 4.46 -4.74 -23.29
C LYS A 75 4.38 -3.37 -22.59
N SER A 76 3.23 -3.00 -22.04
CA SER A 76 3.00 -1.77 -21.28
C SER A 76 2.59 -2.03 -19.82
N GLY A 77 2.99 -3.18 -19.26
CA GLY A 77 2.59 -3.64 -17.92
C GLY A 77 2.85 -2.65 -16.78
N ILE A 78 3.93 -1.87 -16.85
CA ILE A 78 4.26 -0.86 -15.83
C ILE A 78 3.20 0.26 -15.80
N THR A 79 2.80 0.76 -16.97
CA THR A 79 1.80 1.83 -17.08
C THR A 79 0.43 1.32 -16.66
N LEU A 80 0.07 0.11 -17.08
CA LEU A 80 -1.19 -0.53 -16.70
C LEU A 80 -1.28 -0.78 -15.20
N TYR A 81 -0.18 -1.24 -14.58
CA TYR A 81 -0.11 -1.41 -13.13
C TYR A 81 -0.38 -0.09 -12.40
N ARG A 82 0.26 1.02 -12.82
CA ARG A 82 0.02 2.34 -12.21
C ARG A 82 -1.44 2.74 -12.31
N ILE A 83 -2.04 2.60 -13.48
CA ILE A 83 -3.46 2.91 -13.69
C ILE A 83 -4.35 2.03 -12.81
N LEU A 84 -4.06 0.74 -12.72
CA LEU A 84 -4.82 -0.20 -11.90
C LEU A 84 -4.73 0.17 -10.42
N VAL A 85 -3.53 0.44 -9.89
CA VAL A 85 -3.35 0.88 -8.50
C VAL A 85 -4.08 2.20 -8.25
N LEU A 86 -4.02 3.16 -9.18
CA LEU A 86 -4.77 4.42 -9.07
C LEU A 86 -6.28 4.17 -8.92
N ILE A 87 -6.84 3.36 -9.82
CA ILE A 87 -8.27 3.04 -9.85
C ILE A 87 -8.66 2.34 -8.55
N VAL A 88 -7.90 1.33 -8.11
CA VAL A 88 -8.17 0.60 -6.87
C VAL A 88 -8.11 1.54 -5.66
N THR A 89 -7.13 2.42 -5.58
CA THR A 89 -7.03 3.43 -4.50
C THR A 89 -8.23 4.37 -4.51
N ILE A 90 -8.64 4.88 -5.68
CA ILE A 90 -9.82 5.75 -5.81
C ILE A 90 -11.10 5.00 -5.39
N VAL A 91 -11.25 3.75 -5.83
CA VAL A 91 -12.41 2.91 -5.49
C VAL A 91 -12.48 2.66 -3.99
N ILE A 92 -11.37 2.32 -3.33
CA ILE A 92 -11.35 2.10 -1.87
C ILE A 92 -11.68 3.39 -1.12
N ILE A 93 -11.11 4.52 -1.54
CA ILE A 93 -11.45 5.83 -0.98
C ILE A 93 -12.95 6.10 -1.18
N TYR A 94 -13.48 5.92 -2.39
CA TYR A 94 -14.89 6.13 -2.69
C TYR A 94 -15.81 5.25 -1.84
N PHE A 95 -15.50 3.96 -1.67
CA PHE A 95 -16.25 3.08 -0.77
C PHE A 95 -16.16 3.54 0.68
N GLY A 96 -14.99 3.97 1.16
CA GLY A 96 -14.83 4.55 2.49
C GLY A 96 -15.63 5.84 2.70
N ILE A 97 -15.94 6.57 1.63
CA ILE A 97 -16.83 7.74 1.65
C ILE A 97 -18.31 7.33 1.59
N ALA A 98 -18.64 6.39 0.70
CA ALA A 98 -20.01 6.03 0.33
C ALA A 98 -20.69 5.08 1.34
N LEU A 99 -19.95 4.20 2.03
CA LEU A 99 -20.49 3.22 2.98
C LEU A 99 -21.30 3.86 4.13
N ARG A 100 -21.09 5.15 4.40
CA ARG A 100 -21.79 5.92 5.44
C ARG A 100 -23.30 6.05 5.19
N ARG A 101 -23.79 5.84 3.97
CA ARG A 101 -25.22 6.02 3.64
C ARG A 101 -26.09 4.78 3.90
N SER A 102 -25.50 3.59 4.05
CA SER A 102 -26.25 2.33 3.97
C SER A 102 -26.28 1.49 5.25
N VAL A 103 -25.47 1.81 6.26
CA VAL A 103 -25.42 1.05 7.52
C VAL A 103 -25.66 2.01 8.68
N GLU A 104 -26.73 1.80 9.44
CA GLU A 104 -27.17 2.58 10.62
C GLU A 104 -26.19 2.52 11.82
N ALA A 105 -24.90 2.39 11.57
CA ALA A 105 -23.86 2.41 12.59
C ALA A 105 -23.12 3.75 12.53
N ASP A 106 -23.06 4.41 13.68
CA ASP A 106 -22.40 5.69 13.93
C ASP A 106 -20.87 5.57 13.76
N ILE A 107 -20.41 5.40 12.51
CA ILE A 107 -18.97 5.39 12.18
C ILE A 107 -18.47 6.83 12.32
N PRO A 108 -17.52 7.09 13.24
CA PRO A 108 -17.03 8.45 13.48
C PRO A 108 -16.34 9.03 12.26
N ALA A 109 -16.46 10.35 12.06
CA ALA A 109 -15.84 11.03 10.94
C ALA A 109 -14.30 10.90 10.95
N GLU A 110 -13.71 10.75 12.14
CA GLU A 110 -12.28 10.60 12.37
C GLU A 110 -11.76 9.29 11.77
N PHE A 111 -12.55 8.22 11.84
CA PHE A 111 -12.21 6.93 11.24
C PHE A 111 -12.06 7.02 9.72
N ARG A 112 -12.91 7.81 9.06
CA ARG A 112 -12.88 8.00 7.60
C ARG A 112 -11.60 8.70 7.16
N VAL A 113 -11.18 9.74 7.87
CA VAL A 113 -9.93 10.44 7.55
C VAL A 113 -8.73 9.52 7.77
N LEU A 114 -8.77 8.68 8.80
CA LEU A 114 -7.74 7.69 9.05
C LEU A 114 -7.61 6.70 7.89
N VAL A 115 -8.72 6.11 7.43
CA VAL A 115 -8.73 5.14 6.32
C VAL A 115 -8.31 5.78 5.01
N ILE A 116 -8.81 6.99 4.70
CA ILE A 116 -8.43 7.69 3.47
C ILE A 116 -6.94 8.06 3.49
N GLY A 117 -6.43 8.54 4.63
CA GLY A 117 -5.02 8.90 4.78
C GLY A 117 -4.10 7.70 4.62
N THR A 118 -4.35 6.61 5.34
CA THR A 118 -3.53 5.39 5.23
C THR A 118 -3.61 4.77 3.84
N GLN A 119 -4.79 4.73 3.22
CA GLN A 119 -4.95 4.20 1.87
C GLN A 119 -4.24 5.06 0.82
N THR A 120 -4.19 6.37 1.00
CA THR A 120 -3.47 7.28 0.10
C THR A 120 -1.96 7.05 0.19
N ILE A 121 -1.43 6.88 1.40
CA ILE A 121 -0.01 6.55 1.64
C ILE A 121 0.34 5.21 0.98
N ILE A 122 -0.44 4.17 1.26
CA ILE A 122 -0.20 2.83 0.72
C ILE A 122 -0.30 2.83 -0.81
N GLY A 123 -1.38 3.39 -1.36
CA GLY A 123 -1.60 3.45 -2.81
C GLY A 123 -0.53 4.26 -3.54
N GLY A 124 -0.13 5.40 -2.99
CA GLY A 124 0.93 6.24 -3.54
C GLY A 124 2.27 5.51 -3.57
N LEU A 125 2.67 4.90 -2.44
CA LEU A 125 3.92 4.13 -2.38
C LEU A 125 3.86 2.90 -3.29
N ALA A 126 2.76 2.15 -3.29
CA ALA A 126 2.62 0.99 -4.17
C ALA A 126 2.67 1.36 -5.66
N MET A 127 2.13 2.52 -6.05
CA MET A 127 2.15 3.01 -7.43
C MET A 127 3.54 3.42 -7.92
N PHE A 128 4.30 4.14 -7.08
CA PHE A 128 5.57 4.74 -7.49
C PHE A 128 6.77 3.90 -7.10
N LEU A 129 6.81 3.43 -5.86
CA LEU A 129 7.97 2.80 -5.26
C LEU A 129 8.20 1.39 -5.81
N ILE A 130 7.14 0.59 -6.02
CA ILE A 130 7.27 -0.78 -6.54
C ILE A 130 7.86 -0.79 -7.96
N PRO A 131 7.34 -0.03 -8.95
CA PRO A 131 7.95 0.01 -10.27
C PRO A 131 9.34 0.67 -10.29
N TYR A 132 9.59 1.61 -9.39
CA TYR A 132 10.89 2.27 -9.26
C TYR A 132 11.96 1.29 -8.77
N LEU A 133 11.67 0.55 -7.69
CA LEU A 133 12.56 -0.48 -7.15
C LEU A 133 12.86 -1.57 -8.19
N PHE A 134 11.85 -2.01 -8.95
CA PHE A 134 12.06 -3.00 -10.00
C PHE A 134 12.99 -2.53 -11.13
N ARG A 135 13.01 -1.22 -11.43
CA ARG A 135 13.90 -0.65 -12.46
C ARG A 135 15.32 -0.37 -11.95
N HIS A 136 15.50 -0.21 -10.64
CA HIS A 136 16.78 0.18 -10.04
C HIS A 136 17.36 -0.96 -9.18
N ASP A 137 17.99 -1.92 -9.87
CA ASP A 137 18.55 -3.16 -9.28
C ASP A 137 19.53 -2.97 -8.13
N LYS A 138 20.27 -1.85 -8.13
CA LYS A 138 21.34 -1.58 -7.15
C LYS A 138 20.87 -1.28 -5.73
N LEU A 139 19.56 -1.17 -5.50
CA LEU A 139 19.00 -0.84 -4.18
C LEU A 139 18.50 -2.08 -3.41
N ILE A 140 18.38 -3.23 -4.07
CA ILE A 140 17.76 -4.44 -3.52
C ILE A 140 18.64 -5.69 -3.70
N SER A 141 19.72 -5.59 -4.48
CA SER A 141 20.73 -6.65 -4.68
C SER A 141 21.95 -6.48 -3.78
#